data_AF-A0A1S2JZU9-F1
#
_entry.id   AF-A0A1S2JZU9-F1
#
_cell.length_a   1.000
_cell.length_b   1.000
_cell.length_c   1.000
_cell.angle_alpha   90.00
_cell.angle_beta   90.00
_cell.angle_gamma   90.00
#
_symmetry.space_group_name_H-M   'P 1'
#
loop_
_entity.id
_entity.type
_entity.pdbx_description
1 polymer ?
#
loop_
_entity_poly.entity_id
_entity_poly.type
_entity_poly.pdbx_seq_one_letter_code
_entity_poly.pdbx_strand_id
1 'polypeptide(L)'
;MSPRPQQRAPKGHTRDRTDRRAVVDVLLARAQRGALTTAEGALLTEHVREEQRLADATRRAMAGTTRALARHREAADAAIIEAEQRAEAAEQHLAPVEAALAETRRRHHAACQRVDQLLAILARVRDAHSLGDALAAVAEHDGLPPAAARVHARILDRANSAEARLAEQKRDHDIALATAMERARHLGVTMQRTADHHRDRVKAAEQRLAAVRDALPDEPRPRLGLPNDLAYAHGRHDLADAVRDALDRAQL
;
A
#
# COMPACT_ATOMS: atom_id res chain seq x y z
N MET A 1 -21.28 -5.27 -56.25
CA MET A 1 -20.65 -6.05 -57.34
C MET A 1 -20.99 -5.37 -58.66
N SER A 2 -20.05 -4.64 -59.26
CA SER A 2 -20.30 -3.96 -60.54
C SER A 2 -20.21 -4.95 -61.71
N PRO A 3 -21.13 -4.91 -62.69
CA PRO A 3 -21.12 -5.83 -63.83
C PRO A 3 -19.89 -5.60 -64.70
N ARG A 4 -19.19 -6.69 -65.01
CA ARG A 4 -17.99 -6.71 -65.85
C ARG A 4 -18.36 -6.29 -67.28
N PRO A 5 -17.68 -5.31 -67.90
CA PRO A 5 -17.94 -4.93 -69.28
C PRO A 5 -17.53 -6.09 -70.21
N GLN A 6 -18.50 -6.71 -70.86
CA GLN A 6 -18.24 -7.71 -71.90
C GLN A 6 -17.84 -7.01 -73.19
N GLN A 7 -16.55 -7.03 -73.49
CA GLN A 7 -16.00 -6.56 -74.75
C GLN A 7 -16.48 -7.51 -75.87
N ARG A 8 -17.54 -7.13 -76.59
CA ARG A 8 -18.04 -7.89 -77.75
C ARG A 8 -17.00 -7.84 -78.88
N ALA A 9 -16.70 -9.01 -79.47
CA ALA A 9 -15.84 -9.10 -80.64
C ALA A 9 -16.41 -8.27 -81.82
N PRO A 10 -15.56 -7.65 -82.65
CA PRO A 10 -16.00 -6.82 -83.77
C PRO A 10 -16.84 -7.65 -84.76
N LYS A 11 -18.07 -7.22 -85.02
CA LYS A 11 -19.09 -7.94 -85.82
C LYS A 11 -18.75 -8.20 -87.30
N GLY A 12 -17.62 -7.70 -87.81
CA GLY A 12 -17.24 -7.80 -89.23
C GLY A 12 -16.38 -9.01 -89.61
N HIS A 13 -15.57 -9.53 -88.68
CA HIS A 13 -14.54 -10.53 -89.02
C HIS A 13 -15.07 -11.93 -89.33
N THR A 14 -16.23 -12.29 -88.81
CA THR A 14 -16.84 -13.62 -89.04
C THR A 14 -17.38 -13.76 -90.46
N ARG A 15 -17.96 -12.70 -91.03
CA ARG A 15 -18.52 -12.74 -92.38
C ARG A 15 -17.42 -12.85 -93.44
N ASP A 16 -16.41 -12.01 -93.31
CA ASP A 16 -15.21 -12.02 -94.15
C ASP A 16 -14.48 -13.38 -94.12
N ARG A 17 -14.41 -14.04 -92.96
CA ARG A 17 -13.82 -15.37 -92.85
C ARG A 17 -14.64 -16.47 -93.54
N THR A 18 -15.97 -16.41 -93.45
CA THR A 18 -16.86 -17.35 -94.12
C THR A 18 -16.77 -17.21 -95.65
N ASP A 19 -16.76 -15.97 -96.14
CA ASP A 19 -16.66 -15.68 -97.58
C ASP A 19 -15.32 -16.16 -98.15
N ARG A 20 -14.21 -15.94 -97.42
CA ARG A 20 -12.88 -16.46 -97.80
C ARG A 20 -12.82 -17.98 -97.85
N ARG A 21 -13.45 -18.68 -96.88
CA ARG A 21 -13.52 -20.16 -96.88
C ARG A 21 -14.27 -20.70 -98.09
N ALA A 22 -15.40 -20.11 -98.44
CA ALA A 22 -16.17 -20.51 -99.61
C ALA A 22 -15.36 -20.39 -100.92
N VAL A 23 -14.56 -19.33 -101.07
CA VAL A 23 -13.66 -19.16 -102.22
C VAL A 23 -12.57 -20.23 -102.24
N VAL A 24 -11.97 -20.54 -101.09
CA VAL A 24 -10.91 -21.55 -100.96
C VAL A 24 -11.43 -22.95 -101.30
N ASP A 25 -12.64 -23.31 -100.85
CA ASP A 25 -13.26 -24.61 -101.15
C ASP A 25 -13.43 -24.82 -102.67
N VAL A 26 -13.84 -23.77 -103.40
CA VAL A 26 -13.95 -23.79 -104.88
C VAL A 26 -12.58 -23.99 -105.53
N LEU A 27 -11.54 -23.31 -105.05
CA LEU A 27 -10.18 -23.44 -105.57
C LEU A 27 -9.58 -24.82 -105.30
N LEU A 28 -9.82 -25.41 -104.11
CA LEU A 28 -9.39 -26.76 -103.79
C LEU A 28 -10.07 -27.81 -104.68
N ALA A 29 -11.38 -27.67 -104.92
CA ALA A 29 -12.12 -28.55 -105.84
C ALA A 29 -11.64 -28.43 -107.29
N ARG A 30 -11.09 -27.29 -107.71
CA ARG A 30 -10.42 -27.12 -109.02
C ARG A 30 -9.03 -27.75 -109.03
N ALA A 31 -8.25 -27.60 -107.96
CA ALA A 31 -6.93 -28.23 -107.80
C ALA A 31 -7.00 -29.76 -107.89
N GLN A 32 -7.99 -30.38 -107.22
CA GLN A 32 -8.22 -31.83 -107.27
C GLN A 32 -8.53 -32.36 -108.67
N ARG A 33 -9.13 -31.53 -109.53
CA ARG A 33 -9.44 -31.87 -110.93
C ARG A 33 -8.28 -31.57 -111.91
N GLY A 34 -7.14 -31.09 -111.41
CA GLY A 34 -6.00 -30.69 -112.24
C GLY A 34 -6.25 -29.46 -113.12
N ALA A 35 -7.30 -28.69 -112.84
CA ALA A 35 -7.74 -27.54 -113.65
C ALA A 35 -7.36 -26.19 -113.01
N LEU A 36 -6.42 -26.19 -112.06
CA LEU A 36 -6.02 -24.99 -111.35
C LEU A 36 -5.07 -24.16 -112.20
N THR A 37 -5.42 -22.91 -112.42
CA THR A 37 -4.51 -21.96 -113.07
C THR A 37 -3.40 -21.52 -112.12
N THR A 38 -2.28 -21.05 -112.66
CA THR A 38 -1.16 -20.53 -111.85
C THR A 38 -1.59 -19.38 -110.94
N ALA A 39 -2.50 -18.52 -111.40
CA ALA A 39 -3.05 -17.42 -110.61
C ALA A 39 -3.91 -17.91 -109.43
N GLU A 40 -4.76 -18.91 -109.66
CA GLU A 40 -5.55 -19.54 -108.59
C GLU A 40 -4.67 -20.29 -107.58
N GLY A 41 -3.58 -20.92 -108.03
CA GLY A 41 -2.57 -21.52 -107.16
C GLY A 41 -1.83 -20.49 -106.29
N ALA A 42 -1.57 -19.30 -106.83
CA ALA A 42 -1.00 -18.19 -106.06
C ALA A 42 -1.97 -17.70 -104.97
N LEU A 43 -3.27 -17.57 -105.29
CA LEU A 43 -4.31 -17.19 -104.31
C LEU A 43 -4.44 -18.22 -103.18
N LEU A 44 -4.41 -19.52 -103.48
CA LEU A 44 -4.40 -20.58 -102.44
C LEU A 44 -3.16 -20.50 -101.56
N THR A 45 -1.99 -20.26 -102.15
CA THR A 45 -0.73 -20.10 -101.41
C THR A 45 -0.76 -18.89 -100.47
N GLU A 46 -1.30 -17.76 -100.96
CA GLU A 46 -1.50 -16.55 -100.16
C GLU A 46 -2.47 -16.80 -98.99
N HIS A 47 -3.60 -17.50 -99.25
CA HIS A 47 -4.55 -17.85 -98.20
C HIS A 47 -3.93 -18.70 -97.09
N VAL A 48 -3.16 -19.74 -97.43
CA VAL A 48 -2.48 -20.59 -96.44
C VAL A 48 -1.49 -19.78 -95.60
N ARG A 49 -0.72 -18.89 -96.24
CA ARG A 49 0.21 -17.99 -95.52
C ARG A 49 -0.54 -17.08 -94.55
N GLU A 50 -1.70 -16.56 -94.93
CA GLU A 50 -2.48 -15.67 -94.08
C GLU A 50 -3.14 -16.40 -92.90
N GLU A 51 -3.70 -17.61 -93.10
CA GLU A 51 -4.20 -18.42 -91.98
C GLU A 51 -3.07 -18.86 -91.03
N GLN A 52 -1.88 -19.18 -91.54
CA GLN A 52 -0.71 -19.43 -90.70
C GLN A 52 -0.33 -18.20 -89.87
N ARG A 53 -0.27 -17.01 -90.49
CA ARG A 53 -0.01 -15.75 -89.79
C ARG A 53 -1.06 -15.46 -88.71
N LEU A 54 -2.35 -15.68 -89.01
CA LEU A 54 -3.45 -15.50 -88.06
C LEU A 54 -3.38 -16.50 -86.91
N ALA A 55 -3.06 -17.77 -87.19
CA ALA A 55 -2.86 -18.80 -86.17
C ALA A 55 -1.68 -18.44 -85.26
N ASP A 56 -0.57 -17.98 -85.83
CA ASP A 56 0.61 -17.52 -85.07
C ASP A 56 0.35 -16.26 -84.25
N ALA A 57 -0.41 -15.31 -84.80
CA ALA A 57 -0.85 -14.13 -84.07
C ALA A 57 -1.74 -14.52 -82.89
N THR A 58 -2.68 -15.44 -83.09
CA THR A 58 -3.59 -15.94 -82.04
C THR A 58 -2.82 -16.70 -80.96
N ARG A 59 -1.87 -17.58 -81.34
CA ARG A 59 -1.00 -18.29 -80.40
C ARG A 59 -0.17 -17.33 -79.56
N ARG A 60 0.43 -16.31 -80.19
CA ARG A 60 1.19 -15.26 -79.48
C ARG A 60 0.30 -14.46 -78.52
N ALA A 61 -0.90 -14.08 -78.93
CA ALA A 61 -1.86 -13.38 -78.08
C ALA A 61 -2.28 -14.24 -76.88
N MET A 62 -2.65 -15.51 -77.09
CA MET A 62 -3.02 -16.44 -76.03
C MET A 62 -1.86 -16.72 -75.07
N ALA A 63 -0.64 -16.90 -75.59
CA ALA A 63 0.54 -17.03 -74.75
C ALA A 63 0.78 -15.78 -73.88
N GLY A 64 0.56 -14.59 -74.45
CA GLY A 64 0.63 -13.31 -73.73
C GLY A 64 -0.41 -13.23 -72.60
N THR A 65 -1.66 -13.59 -72.87
CA THR A 65 -2.73 -13.58 -71.85
C THR A 65 -2.49 -14.62 -70.76
N THR A 66 -2.01 -15.82 -71.10
CA THR A 66 -1.71 -16.87 -70.10
C THR A 66 -0.56 -16.45 -69.19
N ARG A 67 0.50 -15.85 -69.74
CA ARG A 67 1.61 -15.29 -68.95
C ARG A 67 1.15 -14.13 -68.06
N ALA A 68 0.29 -13.26 -68.57
CA ALA A 68 -0.27 -12.18 -67.76
C ALA A 68 -1.11 -12.72 -66.60
N LEU A 69 -1.97 -13.73 -66.86
CA LEU A 69 -2.78 -14.36 -65.83
C LEU A 69 -1.93 -15.07 -64.77
N ALA A 70 -0.86 -15.76 -65.17
CA ALA A 70 0.07 -16.39 -64.25
C ALA A 70 0.72 -15.35 -63.31
N ARG A 71 1.26 -14.26 -63.86
CA ARG A 71 1.83 -13.16 -63.07
C ARG A 71 0.82 -12.54 -62.11
N HIS A 72 -0.43 -12.39 -62.52
CA HIS A 72 -1.48 -11.88 -61.64
C HIS A 72 -1.85 -12.84 -60.51
N ARG A 73 -1.82 -14.16 -60.76
CA ARG A 73 -2.04 -15.17 -59.71
C ARG A 73 -0.90 -15.15 -58.70
N GLU A 74 0.34 -15.17 -59.17
CA GLU A 74 1.52 -15.09 -58.30
C GLU A 74 1.50 -13.81 -57.45
N ALA A 75 1.16 -12.66 -58.05
CA ALA A 75 1.03 -11.40 -57.31
C ALA A 75 -0.11 -11.42 -56.30
N ALA A 76 -1.25 -12.06 -56.62
CA ALA A 76 -2.36 -12.20 -55.71
C ALA A 76 -2.02 -13.13 -54.53
N ASP A 77 -1.36 -14.26 -54.80
CA ASP A 77 -0.93 -15.21 -53.78
C ASP A 77 0.08 -14.56 -52.82
N ALA A 78 1.06 -13.81 -53.36
CA ALA A 78 2.00 -13.05 -52.53
C ALA A 78 1.30 -12.00 -51.65
N ALA A 79 0.31 -11.29 -52.20
CA ALA A 79 -0.46 -10.29 -51.44
C ALA A 79 -1.32 -10.93 -50.34
N ILE A 80 -1.87 -12.13 -50.59
CA ILE A 80 -2.62 -12.91 -49.58
C ILE A 80 -1.68 -13.31 -48.44
N ILE A 81 -0.52 -13.90 -48.76
CA ILE A 81 0.47 -14.32 -47.77
C ILE A 81 0.92 -13.13 -46.91
N GLU A 82 1.20 -11.97 -47.52
CA GLU A 82 1.59 -10.78 -46.76
C GLU A 82 0.45 -10.28 -45.86
N ALA A 83 -0.80 -10.33 -46.33
CA ALA A 83 -1.96 -9.94 -45.54
C ALA A 83 -2.19 -10.89 -44.35
N GLU A 84 -2.04 -12.20 -44.55
CA GLU A 84 -2.13 -13.22 -43.49
C GLU A 84 -1.03 -13.02 -42.43
N GLN A 85 0.21 -12.81 -42.86
CA GLN A 85 1.33 -12.54 -41.95
C GLN A 85 1.12 -11.27 -41.13
N ARG A 86 0.59 -10.20 -41.75
CA ARG A 86 0.26 -8.96 -41.02
C ARG A 86 -0.89 -9.17 -40.03
N ALA A 87 -1.89 -9.98 -40.36
CA ALA A 87 -2.98 -10.32 -39.46
C ALA A 87 -2.46 -11.12 -38.25
N GLU A 88 -1.65 -12.15 -38.49
CA GLU A 88 -1.05 -12.96 -37.43
C GLU A 88 -0.16 -12.11 -36.51
N ALA A 89 0.67 -11.23 -37.06
CA ALA A 89 1.49 -10.31 -36.27
C ALA A 89 0.62 -9.35 -35.42
N ALA A 90 -0.48 -8.84 -35.98
CA ALA A 90 -1.40 -7.99 -35.24
C ALA A 90 -2.09 -8.75 -34.09
N GLU A 91 -2.51 -9.99 -34.31
CA GLU A 91 -3.08 -10.86 -33.27
C GLU A 91 -2.07 -11.16 -32.16
N GLN A 92 -0.82 -11.49 -32.53
CA GLN A 92 0.27 -11.71 -31.58
C GLN A 92 0.57 -10.46 -30.74
N HIS A 93 0.42 -9.25 -31.30
CA HIS A 93 0.56 -8.00 -30.56
C HIS A 93 -0.65 -7.66 -29.69
N LEU A 94 -1.87 -8.02 -30.09
CA LEU A 94 -3.10 -7.75 -29.33
C LEU A 94 -3.23 -8.66 -28.11
N ALA A 95 -2.87 -9.94 -28.23
CA ALA A 95 -2.97 -10.93 -27.14
C ALA A 95 -2.34 -10.47 -25.80
N PRO A 96 -1.09 -9.96 -25.74
CA PRO A 96 -0.50 -9.48 -24.50
C PRO A 96 -1.17 -8.21 -23.97
N VAL A 97 -1.66 -7.33 -24.84
CA VAL A 97 -2.38 -6.10 -24.45
C VAL A 97 -3.71 -6.48 -23.80
N GLU A 98 -4.45 -7.42 -24.37
CA GLU A 98 -5.70 -7.92 -23.79
C GLU A 98 -5.47 -8.61 -22.46
N ALA A 99 -4.40 -9.42 -22.34
CA ALA A 99 -4.02 -10.05 -21.08
C ALA A 99 -3.67 -9.01 -19.99
N ALA A 100 -2.92 -7.97 -20.34
CA ALA A 100 -2.58 -6.87 -19.43
C ALA A 100 -3.82 -6.06 -19.01
N LEU A 101 -4.75 -5.81 -19.92
CA LEU A 101 -6.01 -5.15 -19.61
C LEU A 101 -6.90 -6.01 -18.71
N ALA A 102 -6.99 -7.32 -18.96
CA ALA A 102 -7.73 -8.24 -18.11
C ALA A 102 -7.15 -8.27 -16.68
N GLU A 103 -5.84 -8.29 -16.55
CA GLU A 103 -5.16 -8.23 -15.24
C GLU A 103 -5.40 -6.91 -14.53
N THR A 104 -5.32 -5.78 -15.25
CA THR A 104 -5.60 -4.46 -14.70
C THR A 104 -7.05 -4.36 -14.20
N ARG A 105 -8.01 -4.90 -14.96
CA ARG A 105 -9.42 -4.95 -14.54
C ARG A 105 -9.62 -5.80 -13.28
N ARG A 106 -8.95 -6.95 -13.16
CA ARG A 106 -8.99 -7.78 -11.95
C ARG A 106 -8.47 -7.01 -10.73
N ARG A 107 -7.32 -6.34 -10.86
CA ARG A 107 -6.74 -5.52 -9.78
C ARG A 107 -7.64 -4.38 -9.37
N HIS A 108 -8.21 -3.67 -10.33
CA HIS A 108 -9.14 -2.58 -10.08
C HIS A 108 -10.40 -3.10 -9.36
N HIS A 109 -10.98 -4.21 -9.81
CA HIS A 109 -12.14 -4.80 -9.15
C HIS A 109 -11.84 -5.21 -7.71
N ALA A 110 -10.70 -5.88 -7.47
CA ALA A 110 -10.26 -6.22 -6.11
C ALA A 110 -10.02 -4.97 -5.24
N ALA A 111 -9.51 -3.88 -5.81
CA ALA A 111 -9.35 -2.61 -5.10
C ALA A 111 -10.69 -1.98 -4.74
N CYS A 112 -11.66 -1.95 -5.66
CA CYS A 112 -13.02 -1.48 -5.38
C CYS A 112 -13.68 -2.32 -4.27
N GLN A 113 -13.58 -3.65 -4.33
CA GLN A 113 -14.11 -4.53 -3.29
C GLN A 113 -13.51 -4.22 -1.91
N ARG A 114 -12.20 -3.97 -1.82
CA ARG A 114 -11.56 -3.56 -0.56
C ARG A 114 -12.10 -2.21 -0.06
N VAL A 115 -12.30 -1.24 -0.96
CA VAL A 115 -12.87 0.06 -0.60
C VAL A 115 -14.31 -0.12 -0.08
N ASP A 116 -15.13 -0.91 -0.76
CA ASP A 116 -16.50 -1.20 -0.33
C ASP A 116 -16.55 -1.89 1.03
N GLN A 117 -15.65 -2.85 1.28
CA GLN A 117 -15.49 -3.49 2.58
C GLN A 117 -15.14 -2.47 3.67
N LEU A 118 -14.16 -1.60 3.42
CA LEU A 118 -13.79 -0.54 4.37
C LEU A 118 -14.94 0.43 4.63
N LEU A 119 -15.69 0.82 3.60
CA LEU A 119 -16.87 1.68 3.74
C LEU A 119 -17.96 1.01 4.58
N ALA A 120 -18.19 -0.29 4.41
CA ALA A 120 -19.13 -1.05 5.22
C ALA A 120 -18.70 -1.13 6.69
N ILE A 121 -17.39 -1.28 6.96
CA ILE A 121 -16.85 -1.26 8.34
C ILE A 121 -17.01 0.12 8.95
N LEU A 122 -16.67 1.18 8.22
CA LEU A 122 -16.85 2.55 8.70
C LEU A 122 -18.32 2.86 9.01
N ALA A 123 -19.25 2.38 8.18
CA ALA A 123 -20.68 2.49 8.46
C ALA A 123 -21.04 1.76 9.77
N ARG A 124 -20.57 0.53 9.97
CA ARG A 124 -20.79 -0.22 11.23
C ARG A 124 -20.20 0.48 12.46
N VAL A 125 -19.01 1.06 12.34
CA VAL A 125 -18.36 1.82 13.42
C VAL A 125 -19.16 3.08 13.75
N ARG A 126 -19.65 3.78 12.72
CA ARG A 126 -20.48 4.98 12.89
C ARG A 126 -21.82 4.66 13.56
N ASP A 127 -22.42 3.53 13.19
CA ASP A 127 -23.74 3.11 13.69
C ASP A 127 -23.63 2.28 15.01
N ALA A 128 -22.43 2.17 15.59
CA ALA A 128 -22.19 1.46 16.84
C ALA A 128 -22.74 2.23 18.05
N HIS A 129 -23.42 1.51 18.95
CA HIS A 129 -24.04 2.09 20.15
C HIS A 129 -23.12 2.07 21.37
N SER A 130 -22.00 1.35 21.31
CA SER A 130 -20.96 1.32 22.34
C SER A 130 -19.56 1.35 21.72
N LEU A 131 -18.57 1.72 22.54
CA LEU A 131 -17.16 1.63 22.15
C LEU A 131 -16.76 0.17 21.87
N GLY A 132 -17.29 -0.78 22.63
CA GLY A 132 -17.09 -2.21 22.38
C GLY A 132 -17.57 -2.63 21.00
N ASP A 133 -18.78 -2.22 20.59
CA ASP A 133 -19.35 -2.54 19.28
C ASP A 133 -18.52 -1.96 18.12
N ALA A 134 -18.05 -0.72 18.27
CA ALA A 134 -17.15 -0.08 17.30
C ALA A 134 -15.83 -0.86 17.16
N LEU A 135 -15.23 -1.25 18.27
CA LEU A 135 -13.97 -2.01 18.27
C LEU A 135 -14.15 -3.44 17.77
N ALA A 136 -15.31 -4.07 17.98
CA ALA A 136 -15.62 -5.36 17.37
C ALA A 136 -15.68 -5.29 15.84
N ALA A 137 -16.27 -4.24 15.28
CA ALA A 137 -16.31 -4.06 13.82
C ALA A 137 -14.91 -3.92 13.21
N VAL A 138 -13.99 -3.23 13.91
CA VAL A 138 -12.58 -3.12 13.50
C VAL A 138 -11.84 -4.45 13.68
N ALA A 139 -12.02 -5.14 14.82
CA ALA A 139 -11.38 -6.43 15.08
C ALA A 139 -11.79 -7.51 14.06
N GLU A 140 -13.06 -7.52 13.63
CA GLU A 140 -13.54 -8.42 12.57
C GLU A 140 -12.83 -8.18 11.23
N HIS A 141 -12.55 -6.91 10.88
CA HIS A 141 -11.77 -6.58 9.69
C HIS A 141 -10.32 -7.05 9.79
N ASP A 142 -9.73 -6.94 10.98
CA ASP A 142 -8.35 -7.37 11.24
C ASP A 142 -8.20 -8.90 11.38
N GLY A 143 -9.28 -9.65 11.15
CA GLY A 143 -9.28 -11.11 11.06
C GLY A 143 -9.72 -11.83 12.34
N LEU A 144 -10.22 -11.13 13.36
CA LEU A 144 -10.86 -11.82 14.47
C LEU A 144 -12.19 -12.44 14.03
N PRO A 145 -12.48 -13.70 14.44
CA PRO A 145 -13.80 -14.26 14.27
C PRO A 145 -14.86 -13.38 14.95
N PRO A 146 -16.06 -13.18 14.36
CA PRO A 146 -17.12 -12.35 14.93
C PRO A 146 -17.54 -12.74 16.36
N ALA A 147 -17.38 -14.02 16.73
CA ALA A 147 -17.62 -14.48 18.10
C ALA A 147 -16.58 -13.92 19.08
N ALA A 148 -15.30 -13.97 18.72
CA ALA A 148 -14.19 -13.45 19.53
C ALA A 148 -14.26 -11.92 19.65
N ALA A 149 -14.52 -11.22 18.54
CA ALA A 149 -14.69 -9.77 18.53
C ALA A 149 -15.82 -9.31 19.49
N ARG A 150 -16.96 -10.03 19.50
CA ARG A 150 -18.07 -9.75 20.42
C ARG A 150 -17.74 -10.02 21.89
N VAL A 151 -16.95 -11.04 22.19
CA VAL A 151 -16.47 -11.27 23.56
C VAL A 151 -15.56 -10.12 24.01
N HIS A 152 -14.62 -9.70 23.17
CA HIS A 152 -13.78 -8.53 23.45
C HIS A 152 -14.58 -7.25 23.67
N ALA A 153 -15.58 -6.98 22.82
CA ALA A 153 -16.48 -5.84 22.98
C ALA A 153 -17.17 -5.83 24.35
N ARG A 154 -17.73 -6.96 24.77
CA ARG A 154 -18.41 -7.07 26.08
C ARG A 154 -17.46 -6.85 27.25
N ILE A 155 -16.22 -7.33 27.17
CA ILE A 155 -15.20 -7.10 28.20
C ILE A 155 -14.89 -5.60 28.29
N LEU A 156 -14.70 -4.93 27.14
CA LEU A 156 -14.41 -3.50 27.10
C LEU A 156 -15.58 -2.64 27.58
N ASP A 157 -16.80 -3.01 27.22
CA ASP A 157 -18.00 -2.32 27.71
C ASP A 157 -18.17 -2.51 29.22
N ARG A 158 -17.86 -3.70 29.76
CA ARG A 158 -17.86 -3.95 31.19
C ARG A 158 -16.77 -3.14 31.90
N ALA A 159 -15.56 -3.10 31.34
CA ALA A 159 -14.45 -2.30 31.88
C ALA A 159 -14.75 -0.79 31.84
N ASN A 160 -15.47 -0.32 30.81
CA ASN A 160 -15.89 1.07 30.68
C ASN A 160 -17.19 1.41 31.42
N SER A 161 -17.82 0.44 32.09
CA SER A 161 -19.08 0.67 32.80
C SER A 161 -18.89 1.68 33.94
N ALA A 162 -19.94 2.45 34.24
CA ALA A 162 -19.90 3.42 35.33
C ALA A 162 -19.57 2.78 36.68
N GLU A 163 -20.05 1.56 36.91
CA GLU A 163 -19.74 0.77 38.10
C GLU A 163 -18.24 0.47 38.21
N ALA A 164 -17.61 0.04 37.11
CA ALA A 164 -16.17 -0.24 37.08
C ALA A 164 -15.35 1.04 37.36
N ARG A 165 -15.74 2.18 36.76
CA ARG A 165 -15.09 3.48 37.01
C ARG A 165 -15.25 3.93 38.46
N LEU A 166 -16.45 3.79 39.03
CA LEU A 166 -16.70 4.15 40.44
C LEU A 166 -15.93 3.23 41.40
N ALA A 167 -15.82 1.94 41.09
CA ALA A 167 -15.03 1.00 41.88
C ALA A 167 -13.53 1.36 41.85
N GLU A 168 -13.01 1.76 40.68
CA GLU A 168 -11.62 2.24 40.54
C GLU A 168 -11.40 3.55 41.29
N GLN A 169 -12.29 4.54 41.15
CA GLN A 169 -12.23 5.80 41.90
C GLN A 169 -12.28 5.58 43.42
N LYS A 170 -13.13 4.66 43.89
CA LYS A 170 -13.19 4.30 45.31
C LYS A 170 -11.88 3.68 45.76
N ARG A 171 -11.32 2.75 44.98
CA ARG A 171 -10.03 2.12 45.28
C ARG A 171 -8.92 3.18 45.38
N ASP A 172 -8.86 4.12 44.45
CA ASP A 172 -7.88 5.20 44.47
C ASP A 172 -8.06 6.11 45.69
N HIS A 173 -9.31 6.42 46.04
CA HIS A 173 -9.63 7.16 47.26
C HIS A 173 -9.20 6.42 48.52
N ASP A 174 -9.48 5.13 48.63
CA ASP A 174 -9.09 4.30 49.77
C ASP A 174 -7.56 4.22 49.91
N ILE A 175 -6.84 4.10 48.79
CA ILE A 175 -5.36 4.15 48.76
C ILE A 175 -4.86 5.51 49.24
N ALA A 176 -5.43 6.61 48.75
CA ALA A 176 -5.05 7.96 49.15
C ALA A 176 -5.31 8.19 50.64
N LEU A 177 -6.46 7.73 51.17
CA LEU A 177 -6.80 7.82 52.59
C LEU A 177 -5.82 7.01 53.44
N ALA A 178 -5.54 5.76 53.06
CA ALA A 178 -4.57 4.91 53.76
C ALA A 178 -3.18 5.56 53.80
N THR A 179 -2.74 6.12 52.67
CA THR A 179 -1.45 6.83 52.56
C THR A 179 -1.42 8.08 53.46
N ALA A 180 -2.52 8.86 53.51
CA ALA A 180 -2.62 10.02 54.38
C ALA A 180 -2.59 9.65 55.86
N MET A 181 -3.29 8.58 56.25
CA MET A 181 -3.28 8.06 57.62
C MET A 181 -1.90 7.58 58.04
N GLU A 182 -1.18 6.89 57.16
CA GLU A 182 0.19 6.45 57.42
C GLU A 182 1.15 7.64 57.62
N ARG A 183 1.04 8.67 56.77
CA ARG A 183 1.80 9.93 56.95
C ARG A 183 1.47 10.62 58.28
N ALA A 184 0.19 10.69 58.66
CA ALA A 184 -0.22 11.28 59.93
C ALA A 184 0.33 10.48 61.13
N ARG A 185 0.31 9.14 61.07
CA ARG A 185 0.93 8.29 62.10
C ARG A 185 2.43 8.52 62.20
N HIS A 186 3.13 8.56 61.06
CA HIS A 186 4.56 8.88 61.05
C HIS A 186 4.86 10.25 61.65
N LEU A 187 4.06 11.27 61.30
CA LEU A 187 4.20 12.61 61.87
C LEU A 187 3.94 12.62 63.39
N GLY A 188 2.94 11.86 63.86
CA GLY A 188 2.68 11.69 65.29
C GLY A 188 3.87 11.07 66.02
N VAL A 189 4.48 10.03 65.45
CA VAL A 189 5.68 9.40 66.02
C VAL A 189 6.88 10.36 66.03
N THR A 190 7.09 11.16 64.98
CA THR A 190 8.19 12.13 64.95
C THR A 190 7.96 13.25 65.95
N MET A 191 6.75 13.82 66.02
CA MET A 191 6.40 14.85 67.01
C MET A 191 6.55 14.33 68.44
N GLN A 192 6.15 13.09 68.72
CA GLN A 192 6.32 12.47 70.03
C GLN A 192 7.80 12.36 70.40
N ARG A 193 8.64 11.86 69.48
CA ARG A 193 10.10 11.80 69.68
C ARG A 193 10.70 13.18 69.94
N THR A 194 10.25 14.20 69.23
CA THR A 194 10.68 15.59 69.46
C THR A 194 10.26 16.08 70.84
N ALA A 195 9.02 15.82 71.25
CA ALA A 195 8.52 16.19 72.57
C ALA A 195 9.28 15.49 73.70
N ASP A 196 9.54 14.19 73.56
CA ASP A 196 10.31 13.41 74.53
C ASP A 196 11.76 13.91 74.60
N HIS A 197 12.40 14.20 73.46
CA HIS A 197 13.72 14.83 73.42
C HIS A 197 13.76 16.18 74.16
N HIS A 198 12.73 17.02 74.02
CA HIS A 198 12.65 18.27 74.76
C HIS A 198 12.46 18.05 76.27
N ARG A 199 11.62 17.09 76.68
CA ARG A 199 11.46 16.73 78.11
C ARG A 199 12.77 16.24 78.71
N ASP A 200 13.49 15.39 77.99
CA ASP A 200 14.78 14.86 78.43
C ASP A 200 15.82 15.99 78.54
N ARG A 201 15.83 16.93 77.60
CA ARG A 201 16.68 18.13 77.68
C ARG A 201 16.34 19.02 78.88
N VAL A 202 15.07 19.20 79.21
CA VAL A 202 14.64 19.97 80.38
C VAL A 202 15.11 19.27 81.66
N LYS A 203 14.87 17.96 81.79
CA LYS A 203 15.35 17.17 82.93
C LYS A 203 16.88 17.24 83.08
N ALA A 204 17.62 17.12 81.99
CA ALA A 204 19.08 17.25 82.01
C ALA A 204 19.51 18.66 82.43
N ALA A 205 18.81 19.70 81.97
CA ALA A 205 19.08 21.07 82.40
C ALA A 205 18.77 21.30 83.89
N GLU A 206 17.69 20.72 84.40
CA GLU A 206 17.33 20.75 85.82
C GLU A 206 18.38 20.05 86.68
N GLN A 207 18.85 18.86 86.26
CA GLN A 207 19.94 18.13 86.93
C GLN A 207 21.25 18.93 86.96
N ARG A 208 21.61 19.55 85.82
CA ARG A 208 22.77 20.44 85.75
C ARG A 208 22.62 21.63 86.70
N LEU A 209 21.44 22.25 86.74
CA LEU A 209 21.19 23.38 87.62
C LEU A 209 21.22 22.98 89.10
N ALA A 210 20.72 21.80 89.45
CA ALA A 210 20.84 21.23 90.78
C ALA A 210 22.31 20.99 91.16
N ALA A 211 23.10 20.36 90.28
CA ALA A 211 24.54 20.15 90.50
C ALA A 211 25.31 21.48 90.67
N VAL A 212 24.95 22.51 89.90
CA VAL A 212 25.53 23.86 90.06
C VAL A 212 25.14 24.49 91.40
N ARG A 213 23.87 24.32 91.84
CA ARG A 213 23.43 24.78 93.16
C ARG A 213 24.20 24.09 94.29
N ASP A 214 24.36 22.78 94.22
CA ASP A 214 25.10 22.01 95.23
C ASP A 214 26.60 22.36 95.27
N ALA A 215 27.17 22.81 94.15
CA ALA A 215 28.55 23.26 94.07
C ALA A 215 28.76 24.71 94.57
N LEU A 216 27.68 25.49 94.70
CA LEU A 216 27.74 26.87 95.20
C LEU A 216 27.74 26.85 96.74
N PRO A 217 28.59 27.66 97.40
CA PRO A 217 28.61 27.75 98.85
C PRO A 217 27.33 28.44 99.37
N ASP A 218 26.68 27.82 100.36
CA ASP A 218 25.45 28.34 100.99
C ASP A 218 25.67 29.59 101.86
N GLU A 219 26.90 29.81 102.31
CA GLU A 219 27.25 30.97 103.12
C GLU A 219 27.82 32.10 102.24
N PRO A 220 27.31 33.34 102.34
CA PRO A 220 27.89 34.47 101.64
C PRO A 220 29.34 34.63 102.12
N ARG A 221 30.30 34.50 101.20
CA ARG A 221 31.72 34.61 101.54
C ARG A 221 31.95 35.86 102.40
N PRO A 222 32.68 35.75 103.53
CA PRO A 222 32.92 36.88 104.39
C PRO A 222 33.54 38.00 103.56
N ARG A 223 32.99 39.21 103.68
CA ARG A 223 33.56 40.42 103.08
C ARG A 223 34.90 40.72 103.74
N LEU A 224 35.94 40.02 103.29
CA LEU A 224 37.32 40.42 103.52
C LEU A 224 37.46 41.77 102.81
N GLY A 225 37.58 42.85 103.57
CA GLY A 225 37.63 44.25 103.09
C GLY A 225 38.86 44.57 102.23
N LEU A 226 39.11 43.77 101.20
CA LEU A 226 40.15 43.93 100.22
C LEU A 226 39.62 44.80 99.07
N PRO A 227 40.44 45.69 98.50
CA PRO A 227 40.10 46.45 97.31
C PRO A 227 39.63 45.51 96.19
N ASN A 228 38.53 45.90 95.53
CA ASN A 228 37.73 45.11 94.59
C ASN A 228 38.45 44.48 93.39
N ASP A 229 39.78 44.57 93.28
CA ASP A 229 40.52 44.04 92.13
C ASP A 229 41.34 42.77 92.48
N LEU A 230 41.66 42.54 93.76
CA LEU A 230 42.46 41.37 94.19
C LEU A 230 41.62 40.25 94.84
N ALA A 231 40.44 40.56 95.38
CA ALA A 231 39.52 39.54 95.88
C ALA A 231 38.99 38.61 94.77
N TYR A 232 39.14 39.01 93.51
CA TYR A 232 38.62 38.28 92.35
C TYR A 232 39.66 37.47 91.57
N ALA A 233 40.96 37.58 91.88
CA ALA A 233 42.03 36.96 91.09
C ALA A 233 42.28 35.48 91.40
N HIS A 234 42.08 35.03 92.64
CA HIS A 234 42.34 33.64 93.05
C HIS A 234 41.09 32.81 93.37
N GLY A 235 39.94 33.44 93.64
CA GLY A 235 38.72 32.72 94.03
C GLY A 235 37.68 32.49 92.92
N ARG A 236 37.79 33.18 91.77
CA ARG A 236 36.90 32.97 90.62
C ARG A 236 37.24 31.71 89.85
N HIS A 237 38.52 31.33 89.79
CA HIS A 237 38.96 30.10 89.14
C HIS A 237 38.43 28.87 89.89
N ASP A 238 38.59 28.81 91.22
CA ASP A 238 38.10 27.68 92.02
C ASP A 238 36.58 27.45 91.92
N LEU A 239 35.77 28.52 91.90
CA LEU A 239 34.31 28.39 91.78
C LEU A 239 33.90 28.06 90.33
N ALA A 240 34.55 28.67 89.34
CA ALA A 240 34.28 28.37 87.93
C ALA A 240 34.70 26.94 87.56
N ASP A 241 35.80 26.45 88.11
CA ASP A 241 36.30 25.09 87.92
C ASP A 241 35.43 24.09 88.70
N ALA A 242 34.99 24.41 89.93
CA ALA A 242 34.01 23.58 90.65
C ALA A 242 32.66 23.47 89.94
N VAL A 243 32.16 24.58 89.37
CA VAL A 243 30.94 24.60 88.54
C VAL A 243 31.15 23.83 87.24
N ARG A 244 32.32 23.94 86.61
CA ARG A 244 32.66 23.19 85.39
C ARG A 244 32.74 21.69 85.69
N ASP A 245 33.43 21.29 86.74
CA ASP A 245 33.53 19.89 87.19
C ASP A 245 32.17 19.31 87.62
N ALA A 246 31.29 20.13 88.20
CA ALA A 246 29.91 19.71 88.53
C ALA A 246 29.06 19.53 87.27
N LEU A 247 29.20 20.41 86.28
CA LEU A 247 28.53 20.30 84.98
C LEU A 247 29.05 19.15 84.13
N ASP A 248 30.34 18.82 84.21
CA ASP A 248 30.96 17.70 83.50
C ASP A 248 30.57 16.36 84.15
N ARG A 249 30.46 16.31 85.49
CA ARG A 249 29.91 15.16 86.20
C ARG A 249 28.42 14.94 85.94
N ALA A 250 27.65 16.00 85.72
CA ALA A 250 26.23 15.92 85.35
C ALA A 250 25.99 15.64 83.84
N GLN A 251 27.04 15.42 83.05
CA GLN A 251 26.98 15.07 81.62
C GLN A 251 27.24 13.60 81.30
N LEU A 252 27.75 12.81 82.26
CA LEU A 252 27.91 11.35 82.19
C LEU A 252 26.64 10.64 82.68
#